data_AF-A0AA39G3I9-F1
#
_entry.id   AF-A0AA39G3I9-F1
#
_cell.length_a   1.000
_cell.length_b   1.000
_cell.length_c   1.000
_cell.angle_alpha   90.00
_cell.angle_beta   90.00
_cell.angle_gamma   90.00
#
_symmetry.space_group_name_H-M   'P 1'
#
loop_
_entity.id
_entity.type
_entity.pdbx_description
1 polymer ?
#
loop_
_entity_poly.entity_id
_entity_poly.type
_entity_poly.pdbx_seq_one_letter_code
_entity_poly.pdbx_strand_id
1 'polypeptide(L)'
;MLSRYDGRVVLVRRTDDEIMCTPSSNISDNRANVLLMKLLTHRYPKLFNDCQDCVEILIKYLDSPHDVAGNSSGTLVSRTKTLFPVNHPFDETICLEKIINNLRENDNNTNYPSNLGENCDLITKQQLVIYLANKYMEDQSSQHCAPLIAELFQPGWDPKSLLQIK
;
A
#
# COMPACT_ATOMS: atom_id res chain seq x y z
N MET A 1 -13.04 -5.05 13.16
CA MET A 1 -11.98 -4.61 14.10
C MET A 1 -11.02 -3.64 13.41
N LEU A 2 -10.42 -4.01 12.27
CA LEU A 2 -9.50 -3.13 11.52
C LEU A 2 -10.15 -1.83 10.99
N SER A 3 -11.42 -1.89 10.56
CA SER A 3 -12.20 -0.72 10.14
C SER A 3 -12.61 0.24 11.28
N ARG A 4 -12.23 -0.06 12.53
CA ARG A 4 -12.50 0.81 13.69
C ARG A 4 -11.23 1.31 14.35
N TYR A 5 -10.08 1.07 13.71
CA TYR A 5 -8.78 1.43 14.22
C TYR A 5 -8.14 2.48 13.31
N ASP A 6 -8.08 3.70 13.82
CA ASP A 6 -7.56 4.86 13.09
C ASP A 6 -6.06 5.10 13.33
N GLY A 7 -5.45 4.29 14.19
CA GLY A 7 -4.03 4.39 14.51
C GLY A 7 -3.10 3.91 13.39
N ARG A 8 -1.80 4.00 13.66
CA ARG A 8 -0.74 3.51 12.78
C ARG A 8 -0.82 1.99 12.62
N VAL A 9 -0.70 1.50 11.39
CA VAL A 9 -0.72 0.08 11.06
C VAL A 9 0.25 -0.22 9.93
N VAL A 10 0.88 -1.38 9.99
CA VAL A 10 1.66 -2.00 8.90
C VAL A 10 1.26 -3.47 8.86
N LEU A 11 1.02 -3.99 7.66
CA LEU A 11 0.75 -5.39 7.41
C LEU A 11 2.04 -6.06 6.96
N VAL A 12 2.42 -7.15 7.60
CA VAL A 12 3.56 -7.96 7.16
C VAL A 12 3.01 -9.15 6.37
N ARG A 13 3.35 -9.23 5.08
CA ARG A 13 2.90 -10.28 4.17
C ARG A 13 4.05 -11.27 3.92
N ARG A 14 3.87 -12.53 4.32
CA ARG A 14 4.77 -13.61 3.92
C ARG A 14 4.50 -14.00 2.48
N THR A 15 5.52 -13.98 1.62
CA THR A 15 5.34 -14.28 0.19
C THR A 15 5.36 -15.78 -0.11
N ASP A 16 5.98 -16.57 0.77
CA ASP A 16 6.14 -18.02 0.63
C ASP A 16 5.34 -18.77 1.72
N ASP A 17 4.15 -18.28 2.07
CA ASP A 17 3.34 -18.85 3.15
C ASP A 17 2.70 -20.18 2.70
N GLU A 18 3.44 -21.28 2.78
CA GLU A 18 2.91 -22.62 2.55
C GLU A 18 2.15 -23.11 3.80
N ILE A 19 0.88 -23.44 3.63
CA ILE A 19 0.17 -24.32 4.56
C ILE A 19 0.48 -25.74 4.10
N MET A 20 0.98 -26.60 5.01
CA MET A 20 1.52 -27.96 4.79
C MET A 20 0.75 -28.93 3.87
N CYS A 21 -0.45 -28.59 3.40
CA CYS A 21 -1.30 -29.42 2.56
C CYS A 21 -1.70 -28.78 1.21
N THR A 22 -1.20 -27.59 0.86
CA THR A 22 -1.49 -26.95 -0.45
C THR A 22 -0.22 -26.92 -1.32
N PRO A 23 -0.20 -27.60 -2.47
CA PRO A 23 1.03 -27.87 -3.24
C PRO A 23 1.62 -26.67 -4.00
N SER A 24 1.08 -25.47 -3.83
CA SER A 24 1.64 -24.23 -4.39
C SER A 24 0.98 -23.01 -3.75
N SER A 25 1.72 -22.21 -2.98
CA SER A 25 1.23 -20.92 -2.48
C SER A 25 1.22 -19.91 -3.63
N ASN A 26 0.04 -19.50 -4.08
CA ASN A 26 -0.09 -18.38 -5.02
C ASN A 26 -0.20 -17.07 -4.23
N ILE A 27 0.69 -16.11 -4.50
CA ILE A 27 0.72 -14.83 -3.81
C ILE A 27 -0.57 -14.02 -3.99
N SER A 28 -1.28 -14.20 -5.12
CA SER A 28 -2.57 -13.54 -5.36
C SER A 28 -3.59 -13.87 -4.27
N ASP A 29 -3.53 -15.09 -3.72
CA ASP A 29 -4.50 -15.62 -2.76
C ASP A 29 -4.14 -15.27 -1.30
N ASN A 30 -3.04 -14.54 -1.10
CA ASN A 30 -2.57 -14.19 0.23
C ASN A 30 -3.63 -13.35 0.99
N ARG A 31 -3.95 -13.76 2.22
CA ARG A 31 -4.95 -13.07 3.05
C ARG A 31 -4.56 -11.64 3.40
N ALA A 32 -3.27 -11.32 3.43
CA ALA A 32 -2.80 -9.94 3.63
C ALA A 32 -3.28 -9.01 2.50
N ASN A 33 -3.39 -9.50 1.26
CA ASN A 33 -3.93 -8.72 0.12
C ASN A 33 -5.36 -8.27 0.41
N VAL A 34 -6.20 -9.19 0.91
CA VAL A 34 -7.60 -8.91 1.28
C VAL A 34 -7.68 -7.94 2.46
N LEU A 35 -6.77 -8.07 3.44
CA LEU A 35 -6.71 -7.16 4.58
C LEU A 35 -6.30 -5.75 4.16
N LEU A 36 -5.28 -5.63 3.29
CA LEU A 36 -4.83 -4.35 2.75
C LEU A 36 -5.93 -3.67 1.95
N MET A 37 -6.58 -4.41 1.04
CA MET A 37 -7.67 -3.85 0.23
C MET A 37 -8.81 -3.33 1.11
N LYS A 38 -9.21 -4.07 2.15
CA LYS A 38 -10.23 -3.62 3.11
C LYS A 38 -9.78 -2.41 3.93
N LEU A 39 -8.52 -2.38 4.35
CA LEU A 39 -7.95 -1.26 5.07
C LEU A 39 -7.98 0.01 4.22
N LEU A 40 -7.45 -0.05 2.99
CA LEU A 40 -7.36 1.10 2.09
C LEU A 40 -8.74 1.58 1.65
N THR A 41 -9.66 0.67 1.31
CA THR A 41 -11.04 1.03 0.93
C THR A 41 -11.76 1.75 2.07
N HIS A 42 -11.54 1.31 3.32
CA HIS A 42 -12.13 1.97 4.48
C HIS A 42 -11.49 3.34 4.78
N ARG A 43 -10.16 3.42 4.72
CA ARG A 43 -9.43 4.65 5.05
C ARG A 43 -9.55 5.73 3.98
N TYR A 44 -9.58 5.34 2.70
CA TYR A 44 -9.52 6.25 1.56
C TYR A 44 -10.63 5.95 0.54
N PRO A 45 -11.92 5.99 0.92
CA PRO A 45 -13.02 5.55 0.06
C PRO A 45 -13.10 6.27 -1.28
N LYS A 46 -12.64 7.54 -1.35
CA LYS A 46 -12.65 8.34 -2.59
C LYS A 46 -11.67 7.85 -3.67
N LEU A 47 -10.73 6.97 -3.29
CA LEU A 47 -9.86 6.26 -4.24
C LEU A 47 -10.50 4.98 -4.80
N PHE A 48 -11.57 4.45 -4.19
CA PHE A 48 -12.08 3.11 -4.52
C PHE A 48 -13.57 3.06 -4.91
N ASN A 49 -14.44 3.82 -4.24
CA ASN A 49 -15.91 3.63 -4.32
C ASN A 49 -16.49 3.68 -5.74
N ASP A 50 -15.84 4.40 -6.67
CA ASP A 50 -16.24 4.49 -8.08
C ASP A 50 -15.01 4.42 -9.02
N CYS A 51 -13.95 3.72 -8.61
CA CYS A 51 -12.73 3.58 -9.41
C CYS A 51 -12.33 2.11 -9.57
N GLN A 52 -12.95 1.42 -10.54
CA GLN A 52 -12.63 0.04 -10.85
C GLN A 52 -11.16 -0.14 -11.27
N ASP A 53 -10.62 0.78 -12.08
CA ASP A 53 -9.21 0.75 -12.51
C ASP A 53 -8.23 0.90 -11.34
N CYS A 54 -8.64 1.56 -10.25
CA CYS A 54 -7.86 1.68 -9.01
C CYS A 54 -7.81 0.36 -8.25
N VAL A 55 -8.91 -0.40 -8.25
CA VAL A 55 -8.94 -1.74 -7.67
C VAL A 55 -8.09 -2.69 -8.50
N GLU A 56 -8.21 -2.64 -9.82
CA GLU A 56 -7.45 -3.51 -10.73
C GLU A 56 -5.94 -3.27 -10.67
N ILE A 57 -5.49 -2.01 -10.60
CA ILE A 57 -4.06 -1.74 -10.48
C ILE A 57 -3.51 -2.20 -9.13
N LEU A 58 -4.30 -2.10 -8.05
CA LEU A 58 -3.92 -2.64 -6.74
C LEU A 58 -3.77 -4.16 -6.79
N ILE A 59 -4.72 -4.87 -7.41
CA ILE A 59 -4.64 -6.33 -7.57
C ILE A 59 -3.37 -6.70 -8.34
N LYS A 60 -3.14 -6.07 -9.51
CA LYS A 60 -1.94 -6.31 -10.32
C LYS A 60 -0.64 -6.06 -9.55
N TYR A 61 -0.60 -5.03 -8.70
CA TYR A 61 0.53 -4.76 -7.83
C TYR A 61 0.74 -5.88 -6.80
N LEU A 62 -0.33 -6.35 -6.16
CA LEU A 62 -0.28 -7.39 -5.14
C LEU A 62 0.00 -8.79 -5.68
N ASP A 63 -0.28 -9.06 -6.95
CA ASP A 63 -0.02 -10.35 -7.61
C ASP A 63 1.47 -10.61 -7.87
N SER A 64 2.36 -9.65 -7.55
CA SER A 64 3.82 -9.83 -7.62
C SER A 64 4.44 -9.71 -6.23
N PRO A 65 5.40 -10.58 -5.85
CA PRO A 65 6.18 -10.37 -4.64
C PRO A 65 7.04 -9.11 -4.78
N HIS A 66 7.17 -8.38 -3.69
CA HIS A 66 8.10 -7.26 -3.59
C HIS A 66 9.25 -7.71 -2.71
N ASP A 67 10.41 -7.98 -3.31
CA ASP A 67 11.56 -8.47 -2.54
C ASP A 67 11.91 -7.51 -1.38
N VAL A 68 11.97 -8.06 -0.16
CA VAL A 68 12.67 -7.46 1.00
C VAL A 68 14.01 -8.16 1.26
N ALA A 69 14.49 -8.95 0.30
CA ALA A 69 15.78 -9.62 0.40
C ALA A 69 16.93 -8.70 -0.02
N GLY A 70 17.40 -7.86 0.91
CA GLY A 70 18.80 -7.50 1.15
C GLY A 70 19.68 -6.86 0.07
N ASN A 71 19.32 -6.88 -1.23
CA ASN A 71 20.16 -6.43 -2.35
C ASN A 71 19.36 -5.79 -3.50
N SER A 72 18.04 -5.85 -3.50
CA SER A 72 17.18 -5.23 -4.51
C SER A 72 16.65 -3.88 -4.03
N SER A 73 17.52 -2.87 -3.99
CA SER A 73 17.17 -1.43 -3.83
C SER A 73 16.37 -0.88 -5.03
N GLY A 74 15.41 -1.65 -5.56
CA GLY A 74 14.51 -1.18 -6.61
C GLY A 74 13.56 -0.15 -6.01
N THR A 75 13.71 1.11 -6.42
CA THR A 75 12.77 2.18 -6.08
C THR A 75 11.34 1.78 -6.44
N LEU A 76 10.34 2.32 -5.76
CA LEU A 76 8.92 2.08 -6.08
C LEU A 76 8.61 2.36 -7.57
N VAL A 77 9.29 3.37 -8.14
CA VAL A 77 9.27 3.68 -9.57
C VAL A 77 9.67 2.47 -10.44
N SER A 78 10.75 1.77 -10.07
CA SER A 78 11.21 0.59 -10.81
C SER A 78 10.22 -0.56 -10.72
N ARG A 79 9.64 -0.79 -9.54
CA ARG A 79 8.67 -1.87 -9.28
C ARG A 79 7.34 -1.67 -10.03
N THR A 80 7.00 -0.42 -10.34
CA THR A 80 5.70 -0.03 -10.90
C THR A 80 5.78 0.33 -12.39
N LYS A 81 6.96 0.22 -13.01
CA LYS A 81 7.21 0.61 -14.40
C LYS A 81 6.27 -0.06 -15.41
N THR A 82 5.84 -1.29 -15.15
CA THR A 82 4.92 -2.05 -16.02
C THR A 82 3.44 -1.79 -15.73
N LEU A 83 3.12 -1.16 -14.59
CA LEU A 83 1.75 -0.86 -14.17
C LEU A 83 1.24 0.45 -14.77
N PHE A 84 2.14 1.39 -15.06
CA PHE A 84 1.80 2.71 -15.58
C PHE A 84 2.25 2.89 -17.03
N PRO A 85 1.51 3.67 -17.85
CA PRO A 85 1.93 4.01 -19.21
C PRO A 85 3.28 4.72 -19.24
N VAL A 86 4.07 4.51 -20.29
CA VAL A 86 5.41 5.13 -20.44
C VAL A 86 5.37 6.66 -20.34
N ASN A 87 4.30 7.28 -20.84
CA ASN A 87 4.14 8.74 -20.82
C ASN A 87 3.69 9.29 -19.45
N HIS A 88 3.27 8.42 -18.53
CA HIS A 88 2.79 8.77 -17.20
C HIS A 88 3.39 7.80 -16.17
N PRO A 89 4.72 7.78 -15.99
CA PRO A 89 5.35 6.90 -15.01
C PRO A 89 4.90 7.25 -13.59
N PHE A 90 5.09 6.31 -12.67
CA PHE A 90 4.83 6.56 -11.26
C PHE A 90 5.68 7.72 -10.74
N ASP A 91 5.04 8.70 -10.09
CA ASP A 91 5.68 9.85 -9.49
C ASP A 91 5.30 9.93 -7.99
N GLU A 92 6.30 9.65 -7.14
CA GLU A 92 6.12 9.72 -5.70
C GLU A 92 5.84 11.14 -5.20
N THR A 93 6.35 12.15 -5.90
CA THR A 93 6.20 13.57 -5.52
C THR A 93 4.74 13.99 -5.60
N ILE A 94 4.04 13.60 -6.67
CA ILE A 94 2.60 13.88 -6.84
C ILE A 94 1.81 13.25 -5.69
N CYS A 95 2.13 12.01 -5.31
CA CYS A 95 1.47 11.33 -4.20
C CYS A 95 1.67 12.07 -2.87
N LEU A 96 2.92 12.45 -2.58
CA LEU A 96 3.28 13.22 -1.39
C LEU A 96 2.55 14.55 -1.32
N GLU A 97 2.56 15.33 -2.41
CA GLU A 97 1.87 16.62 -2.49
C GLU A 97 0.36 16.49 -2.22
N LYS A 98 -0.29 15.50 -2.84
CA LYS A 98 -1.73 15.25 -2.64
C LYS A 98 -2.05 14.86 -1.20
N ILE A 99 -1.23 14.01 -0.57
CA ILE A 99 -1.42 13.62 0.84
C ILE A 99 -1.20 14.82 1.76
N ILE A 100 -0.13 15.59 1.56
CA ILE A 100 0.17 16.79 2.37
C ILE A 100 -0.95 17.83 2.25
N ASN A 101 -1.43 18.10 1.04
CA ASN A 101 -2.52 19.05 0.84
C ASN A 101 -3.81 18.55 1.52
N ASN A 102 -4.14 17.26 1.41
CA ASN A 102 -5.28 16.70 2.11
C ASN A 102 -5.15 16.80 3.64
N LEU A 103 -3.96 16.60 4.20
CA LEU A 103 -3.72 16.78 5.63
C LEU A 103 -3.92 18.24 6.06
N ARG A 104 -3.42 19.19 5.27
CA ARG A 104 -3.58 20.63 5.54
C ARG A 104 -5.04 21.07 5.50
N GLU A 105 -5.83 20.53 4.57
CA GLU A 105 -7.27 20.76 4.49
C GLU A 105 -8.04 20.20 5.69
N ASN A 106 -7.46 19.24 6.42
CA ASN A 106 -8.06 18.60 7.60
C ASN A 106 -7.35 18.97 8.91
N ASP A 107 -6.86 20.20 9.03
CA ASP A 107 -6.18 20.72 10.24
C ASP A 107 -4.99 19.86 10.72
N ASN A 108 -4.22 19.30 9.78
CA ASN A 108 -3.12 18.37 10.02
C ASN A 108 -3.55 17.11 10.79
N ASN A 109 -4.83 16.74 10.69
CA ASN A 109 -5.39 15.56 11.34
C ASN A 109 -5.63 14.40 10.36
N THR A 110 -5.51 13.18 10.87
CA THR A 110 -5.72 11.94 10.12
C THR A 110 -7.00 11.29 10.63
N ASN A 111 -8.13 11.72 10.08
CA ASN A 111 -9.42 11.09 10.35
C ASN A 111 -9.73 10.12 9.23
N TYR A 112 -10.27 8.96 9.60
CA TYR A 112 -10.79 7.99 8.64
C TYR A 112 -12.31 7.86 8.80
N PRO A 113 -13.06 7.76 7.69
CA PRO A 113 -12.60 7.82 6.30
C PRO A 113 -12.07 9.21 5.89
N SER A 114 -11.03 9.23 5.05
CA SER A 114 -10.42 10.44 4.48
C SER A 114 -11.02 10.79 3.12
N ASN A 115 -11.05 12.08 2.81
CA ASN A 115 -11.45 12.61 1.49
C ASN A 115 -10.31 12.58 0.45
N LEU A 116 -9.13 12.04 0.78
CA LEU A 116 -8.01 11.90 -0.16
C LEU A 116 -8.48 11.18 -1.43
N GLY A 117 -8.31 11.84 -2.58
CA GLY A 117 -8.73 11.32 -3.88
C GLY A 117 -9.98 11.98 -4.47
N GLU A 118 -10.74 12.76 -3.70
CA GLU A 118 -12.02 13.34 -4.17
C GLU A 118 -11.89 14.16 -5.46
N ASN A 119 -10.84 14.96 -5.59
CA ASN A 119 -10.57 15.84 -6.76
C ASN A 119 -9.34 15.39 -7.58
N CYS A 120 -9.01 14.10 -7.55
CA CYS A 120 -7.89 13.55 -8.33
C CYS A 120 -8.39 12.94 -9.64
N ASP A 121 -7.59 13.10 -10.71
CA ASP A 121 -7.80 12.35 -11.94
C ASP A 121 -7.46 10.86 -11.76
N LEU A 122 -7.81 10.05 -12.75
CA LEU A 122 -7.66 8.60 -12.70
C LEU A 122 -6.21 8.16 -12.44
N ILE A 123 -5.25 8.75 -13.17
CA ILE A 123 -3.84 8.40 -13.07
C ILE A 123 -3.32 8.73 -11.67
N THR A 124 -3.65 9.90 -11.14
CA THR A 124 -3.25 10.31 -9.79
C THR A 124 -3.86 9.39 -8.74
N LYS A 125 -5.13 8.99 -8.88
CA LYS A 125 -5.75 8.02 -7.97
C LYS A 125 -5.02 6.68 -7.99
N GLN A 126 -4.71 6.17 -9.17
CA GLN A 126 -3.95 4.92 -9.31
C GLN A 126 -2.56 5.01 -8.67
N GLN A 127 -1.83 6.11 -8.88
CA GLN A 127 -0.54 6.33 -8.22
C GLN A 127 -0.68 6.40 -6.69
N LEU A 128 -1.67 7.12 -6.16
CA LEU A 128 -1.94 7.18 -4.73
C LEU A 128 -2.24 5.80 -4.14
N VAL A 129 -3.02 4.97 -4.83
CA VAL A 129 -3.34 3.60 -4.39
C VAL A 129 -2.08 2.76 -4.25
N ILE A 130 -1.18 2.81 -5.24
CA ILE A 130 0.08 2.07 -5.21
C ILE A 130 1.02 2.60 -4.13
N TYR A 131 1.12 3.93 -3.99
CA TYR A 131 1.91 4.55 -2.93
C TYR A 131 1.44 4.11 -1.54
N LEU A 132 0.13 4.16 -1.29
CA LEU A 132 -0.46 3.76 -0.01
C LEU A 132 -0.27 2.25 0.23
N ALA A 133 -0.45 1.40 -0.78
CA ALA A 133 -0.17 -0.02 -0.67
C ALA A 133 1.26 -0.29 -0.20
N ASN A 134 2.24 0.40 -0.79
CA ASN A 134 3.65 0.32 -0.40
C ASN A 134 3.92 0.87 1.02
N LYS A 135 3.11 1.80 1.55
CA LYS A 135 3.28 2.31 2.93
C LYS A 135 2.63 1.43 4.00
N TYR A 136 1.58 0.70 3.64
CA TYR A 136 0.79 -0.09 4.59
C TYR A 136 1.14 -1.57 4.60
N MET A 137 1.94 -2.06 3.66
CA MET A 137 2.31 -3.47 3.58
C MET A 137 3.79 -3.64 3.27
N GLU A 138 4.43 -4.53 4.02
CA GLU A 138 5.81 -4.96 3.84
C GLU A 138 5.83 -6.46 3.58
N ASP A 139 6.62 -6.88 2.59
CA ASP A 139 6.77 -8.29 2.25
C ASP A 139 7.91 -8.94 3.05
N GLN A 140 7.80 -10.23 3.34
CA GLN A 140 8.92 -11.03 3.83
C GLN A 140 8.92 -12.36 3.10
N SER A 141 9.98 -12.64 2.34
CA SER A 141 10.22 -13.98 1.78
C SER A 141 10.55 -14.93 2.92
N SER A 142 9.53 -15.65 3.36
CA SER A 142 9.59 -16.56 4.48
C SER A 142 8.39 -17.51 4.49
N GLN A 143 8.67 -18.71 4.97
CA GLN A 143 7.71 -19.79 5.16
C GLN A 143 6.98 -19.65 6.51
N HIS A 144 5.86 -20.34 6.68
CA HIS A 144 4.99 -20.20 7.85
C HIS A 144 5.69 -20.45 9.21
N CYS A 145 6.70 -21.34 9.24
CA CYS A 145 7.46 -21.69 10.45
C CYS A 145 8.70 -20.82 10.69
N ALA A 146 9.04 -19.90 9.79
CA ALA A 146 10.15 -18.98 9.98
C ALA A 146 9.69 -17.78 10.83
N PRO A 147 10.44 -17.39 11.87
CA PRO A 147 10.12 -16.17 12.61
C PRO A 147 10.15 -14.97 11.67
N LEU A 148 9.25 -14.01 11.93
CA LEU A 148 9.36 -12.71 11.27
C LEU A 148 10.63 -12.01 11.75
N ILE A 149 11.29 -11.27 10.85
CA ILE A 149 12.49 -10.51 11.21
C ILE A 149 12.11 -9.37 12.17
N ALA A 150 12.95 -9.10 13.17
CA ALA A 150 12.64 -8.14 14.23
C ALA A 150 12.44 -6.72 13.69
N GLU A 151 13.13 -6.40 12.60
CA GLU A 151 13.13 -5.09 11.95
C GLU A 151 11.77 -4.71 11.38
N LEU A 152 10.91 -5.69 11.05
CA LEU A 152 9.56 -5.42 10.54
C LEU A 152 8.57 -4.98 11.63
N PHE A 153 8.92 -5.13 12.91
CA PHE A 153 8.08 -4.70 14.03
C PHE A 153 8.27 -3.21 14.34
N GLN A 154 8.02 -2.36 13.35
CA GLN A 154 8.02 -0.91 13.50
C GLN A 154 6.62 -0.38 13.82
N PRO A 155 6.52 0.82 14.43
CA PRO A 155 5.27 1.57 14.38
C PRO A 155 4.85 1.73 12.93
N GLY A 156 3.59 1.38 12.61
CA GLY A 156 3.08 1.51 11.24
C GLY A 156 3.14 2.96 10.72
N TRP A 157 2.89 3.12 9.42
CA TRP A 157 3.02 4.43 8.80
C TRP A 157 2.07 5.48 9.41
N ASP A 158 2.59 6.69 9.61
CA ASP A 158 1.85 7.87 10.04
C ASP A 158 1.84 8.91 8.92
N PRO A 159 0.69 9.22 8.30
CA PRO A 159 0.61 10.25 7.28
C PRO A 159 1.14 11.62 7.77
N LYS A 160 1.01 11.94 9.06
CA LYS A 160 1.48 13.21 9.63
C LYS A 160 3.01 13.34 9.61
N SER A 161 3.75 12.23 9.48
CA SER A 161 5.21 12.28 9.37
C SER A 161 5.66 13.04 8.11
N LEU A 162 4.81 13.12 7.08
CA LEU A 162 5.10 13.86 5.85
C LEU A 162 5.15 15.38 6.05
N LEU A 163 4.49 15.91 7.07
CA LEU A 163 4.51 17.35 7.39
C LEU A 163 5.83 17.81 8.01
N GLN A 164 6.68 16.87 8.44
CA GLN A 164 7.97 17.14 9.07
C GLN A 164 9.13 17.18 8.07
N ILE A 165 8.88 16.81 6.82
CA ILE A 165 9.87 16.84 5.74
C ILE A 165 10.03 18.31 5.33
N LYS A 166 11.16 18.91 5.74
CA LYS A 166 11.58 20.28 5.39
C LYS A 166 12.40 20.30 4.12
#